data_AF-A0A174TQ09-F1
#
_entry.id   AF-A0A174TQ09-F1
#
_cell.length_a   1.000
_cell.length_b   1.000
_cell.length_c   1.000
_cell.angle_alpha   90.00
_cell.angle_beta   90.00
_cell.angle_gamma   90.00
#
_symmetry.space_group_name_H-M   'P 1'
#
loop_
_entity.id
_entity.type
_entity.pdbx_description
1 polymer ?
#
loop_
_entity_poly.entity_id
_entity_poly.type
_entity_poly.pdbx_seq_one_letter_code
_entity_poly.pdbx_strand_id
1 'polypeptide(L)'
;MMDSLEDKEFPKLSQEVQRTIFFEFGSVEEHYKYRDAVKKAYPYSHFPLFQDENHMQMQILDPKGFAKMLDSIIRTGKLMRIVSEH
;
A
#
# COMPACT_ATOMS: atom_id res chain seq x y z
N MET A 1 -21.47 -0.98 11.43
CA MET A 1 -20.62 -0.74 10.25
C MET A 1 -20.34 -2.10 9.66
N MET A 2 -20.73 -2.33 8.41
CA MET A 2 -20.56 -3.63 7.76
C MET A 2 -19.11 -3.73 7.32
N ASP A 3 -18.42 -4.77 7.77
CA ASP A 3 -17.04 -5.03 7.37
C ASP A 3 -17.02 -5.25 5.84
N SER A 4 -16.19 -4.50 5.12
CA SER A 4 -16.13 -4.59 3.65
C SER A 4 -15.48 -5.87 3.16
N LEU A 5 -14.78 -6.60 4.04
CA LEU A 5 -14.12 -7.84 3.67
C LEU A 5 -15.11 -9.00 3.76
N GLU A 6 -15.46 -9.55 2.60
CA GLU A 6 -16.29 -10.74 2.52
C GLU A 6 -15.43 -11.98 2.79
N ASP A 7 -16.04 -13.02 3.36
CA ASP A 7 -15.39 -14.33 3.55
C ASP A 7 -15.32 -15.09 2.21
N LYS A 8 -14.58 -14.51 1.26
CA LYS A 8 -14.35 -15.01 -0.09
C LYS A 8 -12.84 -15.02 -0.36
N GLU A 9 -12.42 -15.96 -1.19
CA GLU A 9 -11.01 -16.03 -1.59
C GLU A 9 -10.58 -14.80 -2.40
N PHE A 10 -9.37 -14.32 -2.14
CA PHE A 10 -8.73 -13.30 -2.96
C PHE A 10 -8.52 -13.82 -4.39
N PRO A 11 -8.68 -12.96 -5.41
CA PRO A 11 -8.41 -13.35 -6.80
C PRO A 11 -6.94 -13.77 -6.94
N LYS A 12 -6.69 -14.85 -7.68
CA LYS A 12 -5.34 -15.36 -7.92
C LYS A 12 -4.59 -14.43 -8.86
N LEU A 13 -3.40 -14.00 -8.44
CA LEU A 13 -2.48 -13.20 -9.26
C LEU A 13 -1.22 -14.01 -9.55
N SER A 14 -0.72 -13.95 -10.78
CA SER A 14 0.55 -14.58 -11.12
C SER A 14 1.69 -13.96 -10.31
N GLN A 15 2.75 -14.73 -10.05
CA GLN A 15 3.91 -14.21 -9.32
C GLN A 15 4.54 -12.98 -10.02
N GLU A 16 4.55 -12.96 -11.34
CA GLU A 16 5.06 -11.83 -12.13
C GLU A 16 4.26 -10.55 -11.86
N VAL A 17 2.93 -10.65 -11.88
CA VAL A 17 2.03 -9.53 -11.59
C VAL A 17 2.16 -9.07 -10.13
N GLN A 18 2.27 -10.00 -9.18
CA GLN A 18 2.46 -9.65 -7.77
C GLN A 18 3.72 -8.79 -7.57
N ARG A 19 4.83 -9.11 -8.25
CA ARG A 19 6.09 -8.34 -8.12
C ARG A 19 5.97 -6.88 -8.56
N THR A 20 4.94 -6.51 -9.31
CA THR A 20 4.67 -5.14 -9.76
C THR A 20 3.61 -4.42 -8.91
N ILE A 21 3.01 -5.09 -7.92
CA ILE A 21 1.93 -4.53 -7.10
C ILE A 21 2.46 -3.99 -5.77
N PHE A 22 2.00 -2.79 -5.42
CA PHE A 22 2.22 -2.15 -4.13
C PHE A 22 0.88 -1.99 -3.43
N PHE A 23 0.69 -2.72 -2.32
CA PHE A 23 -0.46 -2.53 -1.44
C PHE A 23 -0.09 -1.56 -0.33
N GLU A 24 -0.59 -0.33 -0.44
CA GLU A 24 -0.41 0.72 0.55
C GLU A 24 -1.27 0.49 1.80
N PHE A 25 -0.67 0.72 2.96
CA PHE A 25 -1.35 0.73 4.25
C PHE A 25 -0.88 1.92 5.09
N GLY A 26 -1.82 2.66 5.68
CA GLY A 26 -1.56 3.55 6.81
C GLY A 26 -1.79 2.83 8.15
N SER A 27 -0.96 3.06 9.16
CA SER A 27 -1.08 2.35 10.44
C SER A 27 -2.29 2.77 11.28
N VAL A 28 -2.87 3.95 11.01
CA VAL A 28 -4.04 4.48 11.73
C VAL A 28 -5.37 4.16 11.03
N GLU A 29 -5.32 3.41 9.92
CA GLU A 29 -6.50 3.11 9.11
C GLU A 29 -7.24 1.89 9.62
N GLU A 30 -8.58 1.91 9.57
CA GLU A 30 -9.38 0.74 9.94
C GLU A 30 -9.00 -0.49 9.11
N HIS A 31 -8.67 -0.29 7.83
CA HIS A 31 -8.32 -1.35 6.90
C HIS A 31 -6.93 -1.97 7.15
N TYR A 32 -6.12 -1.40 8.05
CA TYR A 32 -4.83 -2.00 8.44
C TYR A 32 -5.02 -3.42 8.99
N LYS A 33 -6.17 -3.73 9.60
CA LYS A 33 -6.53 -5.06 10.10
C LYS A 33 -6.47 -6.16 9.04
N TYR A 34 -6.59 -5.83 7.75
CA TYR A 34 -6.54 -6.81 6.65
C TYR A 34 -5.13 -7.06 6.11
N ARG A 35 -4.12 -6.29 6.55
CA ARG A 35 -2.78 -6.34 5.96
C ARG A 35 -2.18 -7.74 5.95
N ASP A 36 -2.35 -8.49 7.03
CA ASP A 36 -1.81 -9.86 7.12
C ASP A 36 -2.53 -10.83 6.18
N ALA A 37 -3.84 -10.65 5.98
CA ALA A 37 -4.61 -11.44 5.01
C ALA A 37 -4.15 -11.17 3.58
N VAL A 38 -3.95 -9.89 3.21
CA VAL A 38 -3.44 -9.50 1.88
C VAL A 38 -2.01 -10.01 1.67
N LYS A 39 -1.14 -9.95 2.69
CA LYS A 39 0.21 -10.53 2.64
C LYS A 39 0.22 -12.03 2.40
N LYS A 40 -0.68 -12.75 3.07
CA LYS A 40 -0.83 -14.20 2.88
C LYS A 40 -1.31 -14.53 1.47
N ALA A 41 -2.23 -13.74 0.92
CA ALA A 41 -2.76 -13.93 -0.43
C ALA A 41 -1.73 -13.59 -1.52
N TYR A 42 -0.91 -12.57 -1.32
CA TYR A 42 0.01 -12.02 -2.33
C TYR A 42 1.45 -11.90 -1.82
N PRO A 43 2.11 -13.02 -1.49
CA PRO A 43 3.42 -13.02 -0.81
C PRO A 43 4.56 -12.37 -1.61
N TYR A 44 4.41 -12.21 -2.93
CA TYR A 44 5.42 -11.60 -3.79
C TYR A 44 5.19 -10.10 -4.05
N SER A 45 4.13 -9.52 -3.48
CA SER A 45 3.84 -8.08 -3.62
C SER A 45 4.61 -7.23 -2.61
N HIS A 46 4.56 -5.91 -2.81
CA HIS A 46 5.17 -4.94 -1.91
C HIS A 46 4.13 -4.38 -0.94
N PHE A 47 4.52 -4.15 0.31
CA PHE A 47 3.61 -3.75 1.40
C PHE A 47 4.16 -2.54 2.17
N PRO A 48 4.29 -1.36 1.53
CA PRO A 48 4.67 -0.14 2.22
C PRO A 48 3.71 0.14 3.39
N LEU A 49 4.28 0.59 4.51
CA LEU A 49 3.54 0.98 5.70
C LEU A 49 3.91 2.43 6.04
N PHE A 50 2.92 3.31 6.00
CA PHE A 50 3.04 4.68 6.47
C PHE A 50 2.69 4.71 7.96
N GLN A 51 3.68 5.02 8.80
CA GLN A 51 3.51 5.06 10.25
C GLN A 51 2.81 6.37 10.64
N ASP A 52 1.84 6.25 11.55
CA ASP A 52 1.08 7.35 12.14
C ASP A 52 0.24 8.18 11.14
N GLU A 53 0.12 7.68 9.91
CA GLU A 53 -0.57 8.35 8.79
C GLU A 53 -1.68 7.47 8.21
N ASN A 54 -2.72 8.13 7.68
CA ASN A 54 -3.68 7.51 6.78
C ASN A 54 -3.30 7.79 5.30
N HIS A 55 -3.74 6.95 4.36
CA HIS A 55 -3.34 7.04 2.94
C HIS A 55 -3.76 8.38 2.31
N MET A 56 -4.86 8.97 2.76
CA MET A 56 -5.34 10.26 2.27
C MET A 56 -4.46 11.42 2.73
N GLN A 57 -3.90 11.37 3.94
CA GLN A 57 -3.04 12.42 4.49
C GLN A 57 -1.81 12.61 3.63
N MET A 58 -1.18 11.52 3.19
CA MET A 58 -0.03 11.61 2.28
C MET A 58 -0.40 12.19 0.91
N GLN A 59 -1.57 11.82 0.38
CA GLN A 59 -2.05 12.37 -0.89
C GLN A 59 -2.43 13.87 -0.80
N ILE A 60 -2.89 14.33 0.37
CA ILE A 60 -3.39 15.70 0.57
C ILE A 60 -2.31 16.66 1.09
N LEU A 61 -1.52 16.25 2.09
CA LEU A 61 -0.53 17.10 2.76
C LEU A 61 0.74 17.27 1.93
N ASP A 62 1.20 16.21 1.26
CA ASP A 62 2.33 16.26 0.34
C ASP A 62 2.04 15.55 -1.00
N PRO A 63 1.13 16.11 -1.83
CA PRO A 63 0.81 15.54 -3.14
C PRO A 63 2.03 15.48 -4.07
N LYS A 64 3.02 16.36 -3.88
CA LYS A 64 4.24 16.37 -4.70
C LYS A 64 5.18 15.23 -4.30
N GLY A 65 5.38 14.98 -3.01
CA GLY A 65 6.14 13.84 -2.51
C GLY A 65 5.48 12.52 -2.87
N PHE A 66 4.15 12.43 -2.72
CA PHE A 66 3.38 11.27 -3.15
C PHE A 66 3.55 10.99 -4.65
N ALA A 67 3.43 12.01 -5.51
CA ALA A 67 3.65 11.88 -6.95
C ALA A 67 5.09 11.44 -7.28
N LYS A 68 6.11 11.96 -6.58
CA LYS A 68 7.51 11.54 -6.76
C LYS A 68 7.73 10.08 -6.35
N MET A 69 7.07 9.62 -5.29
CA MET A 69 7.11 8.21 -4.89
C MET A 69 6.51 7.32 -5.98
N LEU A 70 5.34 7.68 -6.53
CA LEU A 70 4.71 6.95 -7.63
C LEU A 70 5.62 6.91 -8.87
N ASP A 71 6.22 8.04 -9.26
CA ASP A 71 7.17 8.09 -10.39
C ASP A 71 8.38 7.17 -10.17
N SER A 72 8.92 7.10 -8.95
CA SER A 72 9.98 6.15 -8.60
C SER A 72 9.55 4.70 -8.76
N ILE A 73 8.37 4.34 -8.26
CA ILE A 73 7.84 2.98 -8.37
C ILE A 73 7.70 2.60 -9.83
N ILE A 74 7.08 3.47 -10.64
CA ILE A 74 6.85 3.22 -12.07
C ILE A 74 8.18 3.06 -12.83
N ARG A 75 9.17 3.92 -12.55
CA ARG A 75 10.44 3.90 -13.29
C ARG A 75 11.39 2.80 -12.85
N THR A 76 11.41 2.48 -11.56
CA THR A 76 12.49 1.67 -10.96
C THR A 76 11.99 0.41 -10.27
N GLY A 77 10.68 0.27 -10.05
CA GLY A 77 10.11 -0.77 -9.22
C GLY A 77 10.46 -0.63 -7.74
N LYS A 78 10.94 0.54 -7.29
CA LYS A 78 11.38 0.76 -5.91
C LYS A 78 10.61 1.90 -5.25
N LEU A 79 10.24 1.65 -3.99
CA LEU A 79 9.70 2.66 -3.11
C LEU A 79 10.81 3.64 -2.70
N MET A 80 10.65 4.93 -2.98
CA MET A 80 11.45 5.95 -2.33
C MET A 80 10.84 6.30 -0.97
N ARG A 81 11.69 6.42 0.05
CA ARG A 81 11.26 6.90 1.38
C ARG A 81 10.81 8.35 1.24
N ILE A 82 9.52 8.61 1.43
CA ILE A 82 9.04 9.98 1.63
C ILE A 82 9.46 10.34 3.05
N VAL A 83 10.38 11.28 3.19
CA VAL A 83 10.69 11.89 4.49
C VAL A 83 9.67 13.00 4.64
N SER A 84 8.66 12.79 5.49
CA SER A 84 7.74 13.85 5.89
C SER A 84 8.56 14.84 6.73
N GLU A 85 8.99 15.95 6.11
CA GLU A 85 9.58 17.08 6.84
C GLU A 85 8.46 17.67 7.71
N HIS A 86 8.45 17.29 8.98
CA HIS A 86 7.64 17.91 10.03
C HIS A 86 8.28 19.22 10.48
#